data_AF-A0A7J6TJE1-F1
#
_entry.id   AF-A0A7J6TJE1-F1
#
_cell.length_a   1.000
_cell.length_b   1.000
_cell.length_c   1.000
_cell.angle_alpha   90.00
_cell.angle_beta   90.00
_cell.angle_gamma   90.00
#
_symmetry.space_group_name_H-M   'P 1'
#
loop_
_entity.id
_entity.type
_entity.pdbx_description
1 polymer ?
#
loop_
_entity_poly.entity_id
_entity_poly.type
_entity_poly.pdbx_seq_one_letter_code
_entity_poly.pdbx_strand_id
1 'polypeptide(L)'
;AGEVRYSKPRVGRRGMPTTLVDYNILSNLSHGVHHWAHPEDRPKTDDGRRLRRKERLVPSYTEKNYNIITTRYLYDHDQKAKKEVSLQKALAAAKYRARNRFNPVLQRFADPEEDARMKERFDAMETERVKRALAQQPPCIKGKATNYWNLVTHEVNNPAALKAMDVAADERKERFKNRYIMEGNWHVRDVSRGHVERSRRMNAISHDRFAELYRRGFDIVTNVDHRISQPSLPYPKPRATAWERIVEAQSGQKSERSETSLPKRWEDKKSSGAQTTAGSSCSVTTKSTRSSRKSGRMEQKYSLEGSTRSCAAAKVIPVPPLPRLDRGPPAAL
;
A
#
# COMPACT_ATOMS: atom_id res chain seq x y z
N ALA A 1 25.27 -34.09 4.81
CA ALA A 1 24.72 -35.12 5.72
C ALA A 1 24.60 -34.51 7.11
N GLY A 2 23.41 -34.00 7.46
CA GLY A 2 23.13 -33.39 8.75
C GLY A 2 22.53 -34.42 9.69
N GLU A 3 23.23 -34.73 10.78
CA GLU A 3 22.82 -35.73 11.76
C GLU A 3 21.60 -35.21 12.55
N VAL A 4 20.42 -35.78 12.27
CA VAL A 4 19.19 -35.50 13.02
C VAL A 4 19.31 -36.19 14.38
N ARG A 5 19.67 -35.41 15.40
CA ARG A 5 19.68 -35.86 16.79
C ARG A 5 18.23 -36.02 17.27
N TYR A 6 17.74 -37.26 17.29
CA TYR A 6 16.53 -37.61 18.02
C TYR A 6 16.75 -37.34 19.51
N SER A 7 16.16 -36.27 20.02
CA SER A 7 16.06 -36.06 21.45
C SER A 7 15.20 -37.18 22.04
N LYS A 8 15.77 -38.01 22.90
CA LYS A 8 15.03 -38.99 23.70
C LYS A 8 13.79 -38.30 24.30
N PRO A 9 12.60 -38.93 24.29
CA PRO A 9 11.44 -38.36 24.96
C PRO A 9 11.83 -38.11 26.41
N ARG A 10 11.74 -36.86 26.84
CA ARG A 10 11.76 -36.53 28.27
C ARG A 10 10.59 -37.28 28.86
N VAL A 11 10.88 -38.41 29.52
CA VAL A 11 9.92 -39.12 30.37
C VAL A 11 9.27 -38.05 31.21
N GLY A 12 7.98 -37.85 30.97
CA GLY A 12 7.21 -36.77 31.53
C GLY A 12 7.45 -36.71 33.03
N ARG A 13 7.39 -35.47 33.55
CA ARG A 13 7.25 -35.18 34.97
C ARG A 13 6.58 -36.36 35.64
N ARG A 14 7.33 -37.06 36.51
CA ARG A 14 6.82 -38.15 37.32
C ARG A 14 5.58 -37.61 38.03
N GLY A 15 4.40 -37.88 37.49
CA GLY A 15 3.19 -37.93 38.29
C GLY A 15 3.58 -38.89 39.39
N MET A 16 3.64 -38.38 40.62
CA MET A 16 3.84 -39.26 41.76
C MET A 16 2.84 -40.42 41.58
N PRO A 17 3.26 -41.69 41.67
CA PRO A 17 2.28 -42.76 41.82
C PRO A 17 1.38 -42.34 42.99
N THR A 18 0.09 -42.16 42.71
CA THR A 18 -0.87 -41.52 43.62
C THR A 18 -1.05 -42.31 44.90
N THR A 19 -0.58 -43.55 44.92
CA THR A 19 -0.31 -44.31 46.11
C THR A 19 1.13 -44.79 46.08
N LEU A 20 1.91 -44.46 47.11
CA LEU A 20 3.26 -44.97 47.37
C LEU A 20 3.24 -46.46 47.77
N VAL A 21 2.34 -47.22 47.17
CA VAL A 21 1.83 -48.48 47.66
C VAL A 21 1.72 -49.44 46.48
N ASP A 22 2.47 -50.53 46.54
CA ASP A 22 2.62 -51.49 45.44
C ASP A 22 1.50 -52.56 45.41
N TYR A 23 0.39 -52.29 46.11
CA TYR A 23 -0.79 -53.14 46.20
C TYR A 23 -2.08 -52.36 45.89
N ASN A 24 -3.08 -53.11 45.43
CA ASN A 24 -4.41 -52.58 45.17
C ASN A 24 -5.14 -52.34 46.49
N ILE A 25 -5.60 -51.10 46.74
CA ILE A 25 -6.16 -50.66 48.03
C ILE A 25 -7.47 -51.40 48.38
N LEU A 26 -8.22 -51.85 47.37
CA LEU A 26 -9.51 -52.52 47.60
C LEU A 26 -9.34 -54.01 47.92
N SER A 27 -8.35 -54.68 47.31
CA SER A 27 -8.13 -56.12 47.48
C SER A 27 -6.96 -56.47 48.40
N ASN A 28 -6.12 -55.49 48.76
CA ASN A 28 -4.83 -55.67 49.46
C ASN A 28 -3.86 -56.66 48.79
N LEU A 29 -4.12 -57.05 47.54
CA LEU A 29 -3.23 -57.89 46.74
C LEU A 29 -2.27 -57.02 45.94
N SER A 30 -1.05 -57.52 45.69
CA SER A 30 -0.05 -56.80 44.90
C SER A 30 -0.57 -56.49 43.48
N HIS A 31 -0.08 -55.41 42.87
CA HIS A 31 -0.44 -55.08 41.50
C HIS A 31 0.02 -56.15 40.49
N GLY A 32 0.98 -57.02 40.84
CA GLY A 32 1.29 -58.20 40.04
C GLY A 32 0.12 -59.19 39.94
N VAL A 33 -0.65 -59.35 41.02
CA VAL A 33 -1.78 -60.30 41.10
C VAL A 33 -3.09 -59.64 40.68
N HIS A 34 -3.37 -58.44 41.19
CA HIS A 34 -4.68 -57.79 41.07
C HIS A 34 -4.56 -56.37 40.49
N HIS A 35 -4.31 -56.31 39.18
CA HIS A 35 -4.29 -55.08 38.39
C HIS A 35 -5.17 -55.23 37.15
N TRP A 36 -5.82 -54.15 36.74
CA TRP A 36 -6.77 -54.12 35.64
C TRP A 36 -6.12 -54.30 34.26
N ALA A 37 -4.81 -54.09 34.16
CA ALA A 37 -4.02 -54.33 32.94
C ALA A 37 -3.65 -55.81 32.75
N HIS A 38 -3.46 -56.20 31.48
CA HIS A 38 -3.01 -57.53 31.08
C HIS A 38 -1.66 -57.89 31.76
N PRO A 39 -1.40 -59.16 32.15
CA PRO A 39 -0.20 -59.55 32.91
C PRO A 39 1.14 -58.97 32.44
N GLU A 40 1.35 -58.88 31.12
CA GLU A 40 2.53 -58.30 30.46
C GLU A 40 2.70 -56.78 30.73
N ASP A 41 1.59 -56.05 30.82
CA ASP A 41 1.54 -54.59 30.97
C ASP A 41 1.35 -54.15 32.43
N ARG A 42 1.32 -55.09 33.37
CA ARG A 42 1.18 -54.78 34.79
C ARG A 42 2.43 -54.02 35.26
N PRO A 43 2.27 -53.01 36.13
CA PRO A 43 3.41 -52.43 36.82
C PRO A 43 4.18 -53.55 37.51
N LYS A 44 5.42 -53.78 37.09
CA LYS A 44 6.28 -54.80 37.70
C LYS A 44 6.51 -54.37 39.15
N THR A 45 6.03 -55.16 40.10
CA THR A 45 6.49 -55.08 41.48
C THR A 45 8.00 -55.28 41.42
N ASP A 46 8.79 -54.35 41.95
CA ASP A 46 10.24 -54.52 42.03
C ASP A 46 10.52 -55.67 43.02
N ASP A 47 10.50 -56.91 42.53
CA ASP A 47 10.68 -58.11 43.33
C ASP A 47 12.06 -58.06 44.01
N GLY A 48 12.05 -57.79 45.32
CA GLY A 48 13.24 -57.95 46.16
C GLY A 48 14.30 -56.85 46.09
N ARG A 49 14.21 -55.87 45.20
CA ARG A 49 14.84 -54.57 45.48
C ARG A 49 13.95 -53.87 46.49
N ARG A 50 14.11 -54.24 47.77
CA ARG A 50 13.89 -53.31 48.89
C ARG A 50 14.28 -51.96 48.34
N LEU A 51 13.35 -51.01 48.19
CA LEU A 51 13.71 -49.64 47.84
C LEU A 51 14.94 -49.36 48.69
N ARG A 52 16.14 -49.32 48.09
CA ARG A 52 17.33 -48.85 48.80
C ARG A 52 16.82 -47.54 49.35
N ARG A 53 16.58 -47.47 50.68
CA ARG A 53 15.93 -46.34 51.36
C ARG A 53 16.40 -45.15 50.58
N LYS A 54 15.55 -44.58 49.70
CA LYS A 54 16.02 -43.59 48.72
C LYS A 54 16.77 -42.61 49.59
N GLU A 55 18.08 -42.54 49.41
CA GLU A 55 19.02 -41.87 50.32
C GLU A 55 18.28 -40.64 50.79
N ARG A 56 17.96 -40.56 52.09
CA ARG A 56 17.06 -39.54 52.61
C ARG A 56 17.55 -38.23 52.00
N LEU A 57 16.82 -37.69 51.02
CA LEU A 57 17.29 -36.57 50.24
C LEU A 57 17.31 -35.42 51.23
N VAL A 58 18.50 -35.17 51.78
CA VAL A 58 18.69 -34.10 52.73
C VAL A 58 18.42 -32.83 51.92
N PRO A 59 17.48 -31.98 52.35
CA PRO A 59 17.23 -30.74 51.66
C PRO A 59 18.53 -29.95 51.57
N SER A 60 18.82 -29.36 50.41
CA SER A 60 20.09 -28.67 50.15
C SER A 60 20.37 -27.50 51.11
N TYR A 61 19.36 -26.98 51.82
CA TYR A 61 19.53 -25.96 52.86
C TYR A 61 20.13 -26.52 54.17
N THR A 62 20.01 -27.82 54.41
CA THR A 62 20.56 -28.50 55.59
C THR A 62 22.06 -28.74 55.42
N GLU A 63 22.52 -28.94 54.19
CA GLU A 63 23.93 -29.06 53.85
C GLU A 63 24.54 -27.66 53.69
N LYS A 64 25.27 -27.21 54.72
CA LYS A 64 25.97 -25.93 54.64
C LYS A 64 27.22 -26.08 53.77
N ASN A 65 27.28 -25.27 52.71
CA ASN A 65 28.40 -25.26 51.77
C ASN A 65 29.62 -24.43 52.24
N TYR A 66 29.58 -23.93 53.48
CA TYR A 66 30.63 -23.13 54.09
C TYR A 66 30.88 -23.55 55.54
N ASN A 67 32.11 -23.35 56.00
CA ASN A 67 32.51 -23.57 57.37
C ASN A 67 31.96 -22.42 58.24
N ILE A 68 31.22 -22.75 59.30
CA ILE A 68 30.55 -21.77 60.16
C ILE A 68 31.55 -20.91 60.94
N ILE A 69 32.72 -21.47 61.29
CA ILE A 69 33.73 -20.78 62.09
C ILE A 69 34.55 -19.83 61.21
N THR A 70 35.02 -20.31 60.06
CA THR A 70 35.93 -19.55 59.19
C THR A 70 35.21 -18.79 58.08
N THR A 71 33.90 -18.99 57.92
CA THR A 71 33.05 -18.45 56.83
C THR A 71 33.51 -18.79 55.41
N ARG A 72 34.53 -19.66 55.26
CA ARG A 72 35.05 -20.08 53.96
C ARG A 72 34.19 -21.17 53.36
N TYR A 73 34.05 -21.16 52.05
CA TYR A 73 33.36 -22.23 51.32
C TYR A 73 34.17 -23.53 51.39
N LEU A 74 33.50 -24.69 51.46
CA LEU A 74 34.18 -25.99 51.50
C LEU A 74 35.00 -26.28 50.24
N TYR A 75 34.54 -25.77 49.09
CA TYR A 75 35.17 -25.96 47.79
C TYR A 75 35.27 -24.62 47.04
N ASP A 76 36.43 -24.35 46.45
CA ASP A 76 36.74 -23.20 45.59
C ASP A 76 36.34 -21.84 46.17
N HIS A 77 36.73 -21.57 47.42
CA HIS A 77 36.31 -20.37 48.16
C HIS A 77 36.57 -19.08 47.39
N ASP A 78 37.78 -18.87 46.88
CA ASP A 78 38.15 -17.61 46.23
C ASP A 78 37.35 -17.38 44.94
N GLN A 79 37.07 -18.45 44.18
CA GLN A 79 36.27 -18.34 42.97
C GLN A 79 34.81 -18.05 43.29
N LYS A 80 34.24 -18.71 44.30
CA LYS A 80 32.86 -18.47 44.74
C LYS A 80 32.70 -17.08 45.34
N ALA A 81 33.65 -16.63 46.16
CA ALA A 81 33.65 -15.29 46.73
C ALA A 81 33.71 -14.22 45.62
N LYS A 82 34.57 -14.39 44.61
CA LYS A 82 34.63 -13.49 43.43
C LYS A 82 33.30 -13.46 42.66
N LYS A 83 32.69 -14.63 42.43
CA LYS A 83 31.38 -14.74 41.76
C LYS A 83 30.25 -14.11 42.58
N GLU A 84 30.29 -14.27 43.90
CA GLU A 84 29.30 -13.68 44.79
C GLU A 84 29.42 -12.16 44.83
N VAL A 85 30.63 -11.62 44.93
CA VAL A 85 30.87 -10.17 44.87
C VAL A 85 30.41 -9.60 43.53
N SER A 86 30.70 -10.26 42.40
CA SER A 86 30.23 -9.80 41.10
C SER A 86 28.70 -9.87 40.98
N LEU A 87 28.07 -10.92 41.50
CA LEU A 87 26.62 -11.07 41.54
C LEU A 87 25.96 -10.01 42.45
N GLN A 88 26.51 -9.75 43.63
CA GLN A 88 26.02 -8.71 44.54
C GLN A 88 26.13 -7.32 43.91
N LYS A 89 27.24 -7.01 43.23
CA LYS A 89 27.39 -5.78 42.44
C LYS A 89 26.35 -5.68 41.33
N ALA A 90 26.11 -6.76 40.59
CA ALA A 90 25.10 -6.80 39.53
C ALA A 90 23.67 -6.60 40.09
N LEU A 91 23.33 -7.24 41.22
CA LEU A 91 22.06 -7.07 41.90
C LEU A 91 21.88 -5.64 42.44
N ALA A 92 22.93 -5.06 43.03
CA ALA A 92 22.92 -3.68 43.49
C ALA A 92 22.72 -2.70 42.33
N ALA A 93 23.42 -2.90 41.20
CA ALA A 93 23.24 -2.11 39.99
C ALA A 93 21.81 -2.24 39.43
N ALA A 94 21.26 -3.45 39.40
CA ALA A 94 19.88 -3.68 38.96
C ALA A 94 18.86 -2.98 39.87
N LYS A 95 19.01 -3.08 41.19
CA LYS A 95 18.17 -2.36 42.17
C LYS A 95 18.28 -0.85 42.02
N TYR A 96 19.49 -0.34 41.82
CA TYR A 96 19.72 1.09 41.59
C TYR A 96 19.03 1.56 40.31
N ARG A 97 19.19 0.84 39.19
CA ARG A 97 18.51 1.17 37.91
C ARG A 97 16.99 1.14 38.02
N ALA A 98 16.45 0.17 38.76
CA ALA A 98 15.00 0.06 38.96
C ALA A 98 14.42 1.24 39.75
N ARG A 99 15.14 1.74 40.77
CA ARG A 99 14.69 2.87 41.60
C ARG A 99 14.99 4.23 40.97
N ASN A 100 16.16 4.37 40.34
CA ASN A 100 16.70 5.61 39.78
C ASN A 100 16.87 5.46 38.27
N ARG A 101 15.74 5.35 37.57
CA ARG A 101 15.73 5.09 36.12
C ARG A 101 16.29 6.26 35.31
N PHE A 102 15.95 7.49 35.69
CA PHE A 102 16.33 8.72 35.00
C PHE A 102 17.07 9.69 35.94
N ASN A 103 18.17 10.26 35.46
CA ASN A 103 18.91 11.31 36.16
C ASN A 103 18.53 12.68 35.57
N PRO A 104 17.82 13.55 36.31
CA PRO A 104 17.36 14.83 35.79
C PRO A 104 18.48 15.86 35.57
N VAL A 105 19.59 15.76 36.30
CA VAL A 105 20.70 16.70 36.19
C VAL A 105 21.50 16.44 34.91
N LEU A 106 21.80 15.18 34.66
CA LEU A 106 22.53 14.78 33.44
C LEU A 106 21.60 14.57 32.24
N GLN A 107 20.28 14.59 32.46
CA GLN A 107 19.24 14.28 31.48
C GLN A 107 19.49 12.97 30.73
N ARG A 108 19.95 11.94 31.45
CA ARG A 108 20.30 10.62 30.90
C ARG A 108 19.69 9.50 31.72
N PHE A 109 19.39 8.38 31.06
CA PHE A 109 18.97 7.17 31.76
C PHE A 109 20.17 6.49 32.44
N ALA A 110 19.91 5.81 33.56
CA ALA A 110 20.94 5.06 34.28
C ALA A 110 21.41 3.81 33.51
N ASP A 111 20.60 3.34 32.56
CA ASP A 111 20.91 2.24 31.65
C ASP A 111 21.22 2.79 30.24
N PRO A 112 22.43 2.55 29.69
CA PRO A 112 22.80 3.04 28.36
C PRO A 112 21.92 2.48 27.23
N GLU A 113 21.43 1.25 27.35
CA GLU A 113 20.57 0.65 26.32
C GLU A 113 19.18 1.30 26.28
N GLU A 114 18.66 1.71 27.44
CA GLU A 114 17.43 2.48 27.52
C GLU A 114 17.61 3.90 26.97
N ASP A 115 18.74 4.54 27.29
CA ASP A 115 19.08 5.87 26.79
C ASP A 115 19.14 5.91 25.25
N ALA A 116 19.78 4.90 24.63
CA ALA A 116 19.84 4.76 23.18
C ALA A 116 18.45 4.59 22.56
N ARG A 117 17.62 3.69 23.11
CA ARG A 117 16.24 3.47 22.61
C ARG A 117 15.37 4.72 22.72
N MET A 118 15.51 5.47 23.82
CA MET A 118 14.74 6.70 24.00
C MET A 118 15.21 7.80 23.05
N LYS A 119 16.52 7.94 22.81
CA LYS A 119 17.06 8.85 21.79
C LYS A 119 16.53 8.55 20.40
N GLU A 120 16.61 7.30 19.97
CA GLU A 120 16.05 6.86 18.68
C GLU A 120 14.56 7.18 18.56
N ARG A 121 13.80 6.99 19.65
CA ARG A 121 12.38 7.32 19.69
C ARG A 121 12.12 8.82 19.57
N PHE A 122 12.90 9.65 20.26
CA PHE A 122 12.77 11.11 20.17
C PHE A 122 13.16 11.61 18.78
N ASP A 123 14.24 11.10 18.19
CA ASP A 123 14.68 11.45 16.84
C ASP A 123 13.62 11.05 15.80
N ALA A 124 13.04 9.86 15.93
CA ALA A 124 11.93 9.40 15.09
C ALA A 124 10.69 10.30 15.25
N MET A 125 10.37 10.72 16.48
CA MET A 125 9.24 11.61 16.76
C MET A 125 9.46 13.00 16.17
N GLU A 126 10.65 13.56 16.31
CA GLU A 126 10.96 14.90 15.82
C GLU A 126 10.95 14.93 14.29
N THR A 127 11.52 13.89 13.65
CA THR A 127 11.45 13.76 12.19
C THR A 127 10.01 13.55 11.69
N GLU A 128 9.16 12.81 12.40
CA GLU A 128 7.74 12.67 12.08
C GLU A 128 7.00 14.00 12.23
N ARG A 129 7.24 14.74 13.31
CA ARG A 129 6.65 16.06 13.57
C ARG A 129 6.97 17.03 12.44
N VAL A 130 8.23 17.10 12.01
CA VAL A 130 8.65 17.96 10.89
C VAL A 130 7.96 17.54 9.60
N LYS A 131 7.95 16.24 9.27
CA LYS A 131 7.27 15.72 8.07
C LYS A 131 5.78 16.02 8.07
N ARG A 132 5.12 15.86 9.22
CA ARG A 132 3.70 16.17 9.39
C ARG A 132 3.44 17.67 9.23
N ALA A 133 4.26 18.52 9.83
CA ALA A 133 4.15 19.97 9.67
C ALA A 133 4.30 20.39 8.20
N LEU A 134 5.31 19.85 7.50
CA LEU A 134 5.50 20.07 6.07
C LEU A 134 4.32 19.55 5.25
N ALA A 135 3.76 18.39 5.60
CA ALA A 135 2.59 17.83 4.93
C ALA A 135 1.31 18.66 5.14
N GLN A 136 1.16 19.34 6.28
CA GLN A 136 0.03 20.23 6.56
C GLN A 136 0.14 21.59 5.87
N GLN A 137 1.33 21.97 5.37
CA GLN A 137 1.47 23.24 4.65
C GLN A 137 0.57 23.28 3.40
N PRO A 138 -0.04 24.43 3.10
CA PRO A 138 -0.89 24.57 1.92
C PRO A 138 -0.05 24.48 0.63
N PRO A 139 -0.63 23.99 -0.48
CA PRO A 139 0.09 23.84 -1.76
C PRO A 139 0.73 25.15 -2.26
N CYS A 140 0.08 26.29 -2.01
CA CYS A 140 0.59 27.61 -2.40
C CYS A 140 1.88 28.01 -1.68
N ILE A 141 2.19 27.40 -0.53
CA ILE A 141 3.45 27.60 0.18
C ILE A 141 4.46 26.54 -0.23
N LYS A 142 4.06 25.25 -0.28
CA LYS A 142 4.95 24.13 -0.63
C LYS A 142 5.67 24.33 -1.97
N GLY A 143 4.92 24.76 -2.98
CA GLY A 143 5.41 24.98 -4.34
C GLY A 143 6.00 26.37 -4.59
N LYS A 144 6.56 27.04 -3.57
CA LYS A 144 7.32 28.28 -3.78
C LYS A 144 8.80 27.98 -3.98
N ALA A 145 9.43 28.66 -4.94
CA ALA A 145 10.87 28.57 -5.18
C ALA A 145 11.69 28.89 -3.93
N THR A 146 11.21 29.81 -3.10
CA THR A 146 11.84 30.22 -1.83
C THR A 146 12.05 29.08 -0.84
N ASN A 147 11.23 28.01 -0.88
CA ASN A 147 11.40 26.87 0.03
C ASN A 147 12.61 26.00 -0.31
N TYR A 148 13.07 26.06 -1.57
CA TYR A 148 14.20 25.27 -2.04
C TYR A 148 15.53 26.04 -1.92
N TRP A 149 15.48 27.26 -1.40
CA TRP A 149 16.62 28.15 -1.22
C TRP A 149 16.93 28.31 0.27
N ASN A 150 18.20 28.16 0.63
CA ASN A 150 18.65 28.49 1.97
C ASN A 150 19.00 29.98 2.03
N LEU A 151 18.27 30.74 2.84
CA LEU A 151 18.47 32.18 2.98
C LEU A 151 19.78 32.55 3.69
N VAL A 152 20.34 31.64 4.48
CA VAL A 152 21.55 31.89 5.28
C VAL A 152 22.81 31.54 4.50
N THR A 153 22.85 30.35 3.90
CA THR A 153 24.03 29.92 3.13
C THR A 153 23.99 30.39 1.68
N HIS A 154 22.86 30.92 1.21
CA HIS A 154 22.59 31.22 -0.21
C HIS A 154 22.72 30.01 -1.13
N GLU A 155 22.69 28.81 -0.58
CA GLU A 155 22.78 27.56 -1.33
C GLU A 155 21.41 26.99 -1.68
N VAL A 156 21.43 26.11 -2.67
CA VAL A 156 20.25 25.42 -3.16
C VAL A 156 20.05 24.13 -2.38
N ASN A 157 18.95 24.01 -1.64
CA ASN A 157 18.64 22.77 -0.92
C ASN A 157 18.20 21.65 -1.88
N ASN A 158 17.46 22.00 -2.95
CA ASN A 158 16.99 21.01 -3.93
C ASN A 158 17.00 21.60 -5.36
N PRO A 159 18.09 21.37 -6.14
CA PRO A 159 18.20 21.93 -7.48
C PRO A 159 17.27 21.24 -8.48
N ALA A 160 16.92 19.98 -8.26
CA ALA A 160 16.03 19.23 -9.15
C ALA A 160 14.60 19.77 -9.11
N ALA A 161 14.09 20.10 -7.93
CA ALA A 161 12.75 20.67 -7.77
C ALA A 161 12.61 22.03 -8.46
N LEU A 162 13.64 22.89 -8.36
CA LEU A 162 13.63 24.20 -9.01
C LEU A 162 13.72 24.09 -10.54
N LYS A 163 14.60 23.22 -11.05
CA LYS A 163 14.64 22.92 -12.48
C LYS A 163 13.28 22.45 -13.00
N ALA A 164 12.58 21.59 -12.24
CA ALA A 164 11.24 21.15 -12.61
C ALA A 164 10.22 22.30 -12.63
N MET A 165 10.32 23.27 -11.71
CA MET A 165 9.48 24.46 -11.72
C MET A 165 9.73 25.34 -12.95
N ASP A 166 11.00 25.54 -13.30
CA ASP A 166 11.41 26.32 -14.46
C ASP A 166 10.92 25.67 -15.76
N VAL A 167 11.14 24.36 -15.91
CA VAL A 167 10.63 23.58 -17.05
C VAL A 167 9.10 23.69 -17.15
N ALA A 168 8.38 23.52 -16.04
CA ALA A 168 6.91 23.64 -16.03
C ALA A 168 6.42 25.07 -16.32
N ALA A 169 7.23 26.10 -16.04
CA ALA A 169 6.94 27.48 -16.44
C ALA A 169 7.20 27.70 -17.94
N ASP A 170 8.25 27.10 -18.49
CA ASP A 170 8.59 27.21 -19.90
C ASP A 170 7.62 26.42 -20.79
N GLU A 171 7.23 25.20 -20.40
CA GLU A 171 6.17 24.43 -21.08
C GLU A 171 4.84 25.21 -21.14
N ARG A 172 4.51 25.99 -20.11
CA ARG A 172 3.34 26.88 -20.12
C ARG A 172 3.48 27.99 -21.16
N LYS A 173 4.68 28.55 -21.34
CA LYS A 173 4.97 29.55 -22.39
C LYS A 173 4.93 28.94 -23.79
N GLU A 174 5.38 27.70 -23.95
CA GLU A 174 5.40 27.01 -25.26
C GLU A 174 4.01 26.90 -25.90
N ARG A 175 2.97 26.70 -25.11
CA ARG A 175 1.58 26.70 -25.59
C ARG A 175 1.21 28.00 -26.32
N PHE A 176 1.74 29.13 -25.87
CA PHE A 176 1.47 30.42 -26.48
C PHE A 176 2.31 30.66 -27.74
N LYS A 177 3.52 30.08 -27.83
CA LYS A 177 4.33 30.15 -29.05
C LYS A 177 3.61 29.53 -30.25
N ASN A 178 2.95 28.40 -30.03
CA ASN A 178 2.25 27.67 -31.09
C ASN A 178 0.85 28.20 -31.39
N ARG A 179 0.30 29.09 -30.54
CA ARG A 179 -1.05 29.61 -30.68
C ARG A 179 -1.25 30.33 -32.01
N TYR A 180 -0.33 31.24 -32.36
CA TYR A 180 -0.40 32.01 -33.61
C TYR A 180 -0.34 31.12 -34.85
N ILE A 181 0.56 30.12 -34.86
CA ILE A 181 0.69 29.16 -35.96
C ILE A 181 -0.61 28.34 -36.12
N MET A 182 -1.17 27.87 -35.01
CA MET A 182 -2.41 27.10 -35.02
C MET A 182 -3.58 27.95 -35.50
N GLU A 183 -3.75 29.17 -34.98
CA GLU A 183 -4.81 30.10 -35.41
C GLU A 183 -4.71 30.42 -36.90
N GLY A 184 -3.50 30.63 -37.44
CA GLY A 184 -3.27 30.79 -38.88
C GLY A 184 -3.70 29.56 -39.68
N ASN A 185 -3.32 28.36 -39.23
CA ASN A 185 -3.72 27.10 -39.88
C ASN A 185 -5.24 26.87 -39.86
N TRP A 186 -5.90 27.22 -38.76
CA TRP A 186 -7.36 27.16 -38.65
C TRP A 186 -8.03 28.14 -39.62
N HIS A 187 -7.53 29.38 -39.70
CA HIS A 187 -8.06 30.37 -40.62
C HIS A 187 -7.95 29.91 -42.08
N VAL A 188 -6.78 29.40 -42.49
CA VAL A 188 -6.57 28.87 -43.85
C VAL A 188 -7.51 27.70 -44.14
N ARG A 189 -7.72 26.79 -43.18
CA ARG A 189 -8.68 25.68 -43.31
C ARG A 189 -10.11 26.17 -43.46
N ASP A 190 -10.52 27.16 -42.68
CA ASP A 190 -11.87 27.73 -42.72
C ASP A 190 -12.13 28.45 -44.04
N VAL A 191 -11.16 29.22 -44.53
CA VAL A 191 -11.23 29.88 -45.85
C VAL A 191 -11.33 28.82 -46.96
N SER A 192 -10.47 27.81 -46.94
CA SER A 192 -10.50 26.70 -47.91
C SER A 192 -11.83 25.95 -47.89
N ARG A 193 -12.34 25.62 -46.69
CA ARG A 193 -13.66 25.00 -46.52
C ARG A 193 -14.77 25.88 -47.09
N GLY A 194 -14.72 27.19 -46.84
CA GLY A 194 -15.65 28.17 -47.41
C GLY A 194 -15.63 28.18 -48.94
N HIS A 195 -14.46 28.10 -49.56
CA HIS A 195 -14.31 28.00 -51.02
C HIS A 195 -14.89 26.69 -51.58
N VAL A 196 -14.60 25.55 -50.93
CA VAL A 196 -15.14 24.25 -51.33
C VAL A 196 -16.66 24.20 -51.20
N GLU A 197 -17.21 24.68 -50.07
CA GLU A 197 -18.66 24.74 -49.87
C GLU A 197 -19.33 25.67 -50.87
N ARG A 198 -18.74 26.84 -51.16
CA ARG A 198 -19.25 27.76 -52.19
C ARG A 198 -19.23 27.11 -53.56
N SER A 199 -18.14 26.46 -53.96
CA SER A 199 -18.02 25.74 -55.23
C SER A 199 -19.07 24.62 -55.34
N ARG A 200 -19.24 23.82 -54.28
CA ARG A 200 -20.27 22.77 -54.22
C ARG A 200 -21.68 23.34 -54.34
N ARG A 201 -21.98 24.48 -53.71
CA ARG A 201 -23.30 25.15 -53.82
C ARG A 201 -23.55 25.67 -55.23
N MET A 202 -22.53 26.22 -55.90
CA MET A 202 -22.65 26.69 -57.29
C MET A 202 -22.85 25.52 -58.27
N ASN A 203 -22.19 24.39 -58.02
CA ASN A 203 -22.31 23.18 -58.83
C ASN A 203 -23.54 22.33 -58.48
N ALA A 204 -24.28 22.67 -57.43
CA ALA A 204 -25.49 21.97 -57.04
C ALA A 204 -26.60 22.26 -58.06
N ILE A 205 -26.88 21.29 -58.93
CA ILE A 205 -27.98 21.40 -59.88
C ILE A 205 -29.30 21.32 -59.10
N SER A 206 -30.19 22.30 -59.30
CA SER A 206 -31.52 22.29 -58.69
C SER A 206 -32.43 21.30 -59.41
N HIS A 207 -33.25 20.56 -58.64
CA HIS A 207 -34.29 19.71 -59.21
C HIS A 207 -35.28 20.53 -60.04
N ASP A 208 -35.55 21.78 -59.63
CA ASP A 208 -36.49 22.67 -60.32
C ASP A 208 -36.13 22.91 -61.78
N ARG A 209 -34.84 22.89 -62.14
CA ARG A 209 -34.38 22.99 -63.54
C ARG A 209 -34.92 21.86 -64.40
N PHE A 210 -35.08 20.66 -63.84
CA PHE A 210 -35.60 19.49 -64.54
C PHE A 210 -37.10 19.27 -64.32
N ALA A 211 -37.68 19.87 -63.28
CA ALA A 211 -39.09 19.70 -62.93
C ALA A 211 -40.04 20.17 -64.04
N GLU A 212 -39.66 21.16 -64.85
CA GLU A 212 -40.48 21.64 -65.97
C GLU A 212 -40.74 20.57 -67.03
N LEU A 213 -39.73 19.74 -67.35
CA LEU A 213 -39.87 18.62 -68.28
C LEU A 213 -40.93 17.62 -67.79
N TYR A 214 -41.00 17.40 -66.47
CA TYR A 214 -41.99 16.49 -65.88
C TYR A 214 -43.38 17.10 -65.78
N ARG A 215 -43.47 18.39 -65.42
CA ARG A 215 -44.75 19.10 -65.33
C ARG A 215 -45.45 19.21 -66.69
N ARG A 216 -44.70 19.26 -67.78
CA ARG A 216 -45.22 19.38 -69.15
C ARG A 216 -45.98 18.13 -69.63
N GLY A 217 -45.63 16.94 -69.12
CA GLY A 217 -46.36 15.69 -69.36
C GLY A 217 -46.00 14.94 -70.65
N PHE A 218 -45.24 15.56 -71.56
CA PHE A 218 -44.74 14.94 -72.80
C PHE A 218 -43.34 15.46 -73.13
N ASP A 219 -42.55 14.65 -73.83
CA ASP A 219 -41.20 15.03 -74.24
C ASP A 219 -41.26 15.92 -75.48
N ILE A 220 -40.58 17.06 -75.45
CA ILE A 220 -40.62 18.06 -76.53
C ILE A 220 -39.97 17.52 -77.80
N VAL A 221 -38.98 16.63 -77.65
CA VAL A 221 -38.20 16.14 -78.79
C VAL A 221 -38.89 14.95 -79.45
N THR A 222 -39.35 13.98 -78.66
CA THR A 222 -39.98 12.76 -79.18
C THR A 222 -41.50 12.85 -79.30
N ASN A 223 -42.12 13.88 -78.69
CA ASN A 223 -43.58 14.07 -78.60
C ASN A 223 -44.32 12.85 -78.03
N VAL A 224 -43.63 12.05 -77.22
CA VAL A 224 -44.21 10.89 -76.53
C VAL A 224 -44.73 11.34 -75.16
N ASP A 225 -45.94 10.92 -74.83
CA ASP A 225 -46.56 11.15 -73.53
C ASP A 225 -45.80 10.38 -72.43
N HIS A 226 -45.43 11.07 -71.36
CA HIS A 226 -44.70 10.49 -70.22
C HIS A 226 -45.53 9.46 -69.43
N ARG A 227 -46.82 9.31 -69.76
CA ARG A 227 -47.72 8.29 -69.20
C ARG A 227 -47.46 6.90 -69.77
N ILE A 228 -46.96 6.82 -71.00
CA ILE A 228 -46.73 5.55 -71.72
C ILE A 228 -45.31 5.03 -71.45
N SER A 229 -44.34 5.94 -71.33
CA SER A 229 -42.97 5.63 -70.95
C SER A 229 -42.52 6.62 -69.89
N GLN A 230 -42.21 6.15 -68.68
CA GLN A 230 -41.72 7.02 -67.63
C GLN A 230 -40.29 7.47 -67.98
N PRO A 231 -40.01 8.78 -68.07
CA PRO A 231 -38.65 9.25 -68.24
C PRO A 231 -37.79 8.81 -67.05
N SER A 232 -36.51 8.54 -67.28
CA SER A 232 -35.57 8.31 -66.19
C SER A 232 -35.54 9.55 -65.28
N LEU A 233 -35.94 9.37 -64.01
CA LEU A 233 -36.04 10.45 -63.03
C LEU A 233 -34.79 11.33 -63.05
N PRO A 234 -34.93 12.67 -63.02
CA PRO A 234 -33.78 13.54 -63.18
C PRO A 234 -32.93 13.42 -61.92
N TYR A 235 -31.61 13.41 -62.11
CA TYR A 235 -30.66 13.53 -61.01
C TYR A 235 -30.51 15.03 -60.71
N PRO A 236 -31.36 15.62 -59.85
CA PRO A 236 -31.37 15.41 -58.40
C PRO A 236 -32.78 15.24 -57.76
N LYS A 237 -32.91 14.61 -56.58
CA LYS A 237 -34.19 14.49 -55.86
C LYS A 237 -34.79 15.88 -55.51
N PRO A 238 -36.13 16.02 -55.46
CA PRO A 238 -36.76 17.26 -55.00
C PRO A 238 -36.32 17.58 -53.57
N ARG A 239 -36.28 18.87 -53.24
CA ARG A 239 -35.94 19.31 -51.88
C ARG A 239 -37.03 18.82 -50.93
N ALA A 240 -36.65 18.02 -49.93
CA ALA A 240 -37.56 17.60 -48.87
C ALA A 240 -38.22 18.83 -48.24
N THR A 241 -39.54 18.75 -48.10
CA THR A 241 -40.37 19.75 -47.44
C THR A 241 -40.01 19.85 -45.95
N ALA A 242 -40.41 20.93 -45.29
CA ALA A 242 -40.11 21.10 -43.86
C ALA A 242 -40.61 19.92 -43.01
N TRP A 243 -41.79 19.38 -43.36
CA TRP A 243 -42.38 18.21 -42.71
C TRP A 243 -41.61 16.92 -42.98
N GLU A 244 -41.24 16.64 -44.24
CA GLU A 244 -40.42 15.47 -44.58
C GLU A 244 -39.07 15.50 -43.86
N ARG A 245 -38.43 16.67 -43.75
CA ARG A 245 -37.17 16.80 -42.98
C ARG A 245 -37.34 16.45 -41.51
N ILE A 246 -38.46 16.85 -40.90
CA ILE A 246 -38.76 16.52 -39.50
C ILE A 246 -38.96 15.01 -39.36
N VAL A 247 -39.71 14.39 -40.28
CA VAL A 247 -39.95 12.94 -40.29
C VAL A 247 -38.66 12.15 -40.52
N GLU A 248 -37.81 12.59 -41.46
CA GLU A 248 -36.49 12.00 -41.73
C GLU A 248 -35.54 12.16 -40.52
N ALA A 249 -35.53 13.32 -39.87
CA ALA A 249 -34.73 13.53 -38.66
C ALA A 249 -35.18 12.63 -37.50
N GLN A 250 -36.48 12.33 -37.40
CA GLN A 250 -37.03 11.42 -36.40
C GLN A 250 -36.80 9.94 -36.75
N SER A 251 -36.84 9.57 -38.03
CA SER A 251 -36.61 8.19 -38.48
C SER A 251 -35.12 7.81 -38.48
N GLY A 252 -34.22 8.74 -38.83
CA GLY A 252 -32.76 8.54 -38.82
C GLY A 252 -32.15 8.30 -37.44
N GLN A 253 -32.82 8.70 -36.35
CA GLN A 253 -32.37 8.37 -34.99
C GLN A 253 -32.67 6.91 -34.56
N LYS A 254 -33.44 6.15 -35.33
CA LYS A 254 -33.86 4.79 -34.94
C LYS A 254 -33.02 3.64 -35.54
N SER A 255 -32.10 3.87 -36.47
CA SER A 255 -31.38 2.76 -37.15
C SER A 255 -29.86 2.70 -37.03
N GLU A 256 -29.19 3.60 -36.28
CA GLU A 256 -27.73 3.51 -36.01
C GLU A 256 -27.43 3.37 -34.50
N ARG A 257 -28.18 2.50 -33.83
CA ARG A 257 -27.83 1.96 -32.50
C ARG A 257 -27.46 0.47 -32.54
N SER A 258 -27.07 -0.04 -33.71
CA SER A 258 -26.43 -1.34 -33.84
C SER A 258 -24.92 -1.23 -33.61
N GLU A 259 -24.49 -1.68 -32.44
CA GLU A 259 -23.20 -2.32 -32.19
C GLU A 259 -21.93 -1.56 -32.59
N THR A 260 -21.74 -0.36 -32.06
CA THR A 260 -20.39 0.01 -31.61
C THR A 260 -20.31 -0.28 -30.12
N SER A 261 -19.54 -1.31 -29.82
CA SER A 261 -19.08 -1.71 -28.50
C SER A 261 -18.84 -0.50 -27.60
N LEU A 262 -19.63 -0.43 -26.52
CA LEU A 262 -19.25 0.33 -25.33
C LEU A 262 -17.81 -0.04 -24.97
N PRO A 263 -16.89 0.91 -24.76
CA PRO A 263 -15.58 0.57 -24.23
C PRO A 263 -15.81 -0.11 -22.88
N LYS A 264 -15.38 -1.37 -22.82
CA LYS A 264 -15.39 -2.24 -21.66
C LYS A 264 -14.91 -1.44 -20.46
N ARG A 265 -15.85 -1.16 -19.56
CA ARG A 265 -15.62 -0.61 -18.21
C ARG A 265 -14.49 -1.41 -17.58
N TRP A 266 -13.33 -0.79 -17.52
CA TRP A 266 -12.13 -1.31 -16.89
C TRP A 266 -12.44 -1.65 -15.43
N GLU A 267 -12.34 -2.92 -15.11
CA GLU A 267 -12.34 -3.42 -13.75
C GLU A 267 -11.03 -2.98 -13.08
N ASP A 268 -11.19 -2.43 -11.88
CA ASP A 268 -10.13 -2.02 -10.97
C ASP A 268 -9.18 -3.19 -10.65
N LYS A 269 -8.00 -3.19 -11.29
CA LYS A 269 -6.80 -3.81 -10.72
C LYS A 269 -5.94 -2.72 -10.10
N LYS A 270 -5.84 -2.79 -8.77
CA LYS A 270 -4.87 -2.08 -7.93
C LYS A 270 -3.47 -2.10 -8.55
N SER A 271 -2.98 -0.94 -8.96
CA SER A 271 -1.55 -0.64 -8.97
C SER A 271 -1.33 0.76 -8.42
N SER A 272 -0.37 0.82 -7.51
CA SER A 272 0.18 1.99 -6.86
C SER A 272 0.79 2.96 -7.88
N GLY A 273 0.42 4.24 -7.79
CA GLY A 273 1.06 5.30 -8.57
C GLY A 273 0.35 6.63 -8.36
N ALA A 274 0.70 7.35 -7.30
CA ALA A 274 0.17 8.67 -7.03
C ALA A 274 0.77 9.70 -8.01
N GLN A 275 -0.06 10.22 -8.92
CA GLN A 275 0.13 11.55 -9.50
C GLN A 275 -1.24 12.24 -9.58
N THR A 276 -1.40 13.28 -8.78
CA THR A 276 -2.51 14.23 -8.79
C THR A 276 -2.14 15.42 -9.65
N THR A 277 -2.90 15.66 -10.74
CA THR A 277 -3.10 17.00 -11.30
C THR A 277 -4.59 17.21 -11.53
N ALA A 278 -5.17 18.03 -10.66
CA ALA A 278 -6.54 18.52 -10.78
C ALA A 278 -6.58 19.65 -11.82
N GLY A 279 -7.36 19.44 -12.88
CA GLY A 279 -7.75 20.46 -13.85
C GLY A 279 -9.24 20.73 -13.72
N SER A 280 -9.56 21.77 -12.95
CA SER A 280 -10.88 22.33 -12.73
C SER A 280 -11.40 23.01 -14.00
N SER A 281 -12.59 22.64 -14.49
CA SER A 281 -13.34 23.43 -15.46
C SER A 281 -14.58 24.01 -14.80
N CYS A 282 -14.59 25.33 -14.76
CA CYS A 282 -15.69 26.18 -14.33
C CYS A 282 -16.73 26.29 -15.45
N SER A 283 -18.00 26.09 -15.12
CA SER A 283 -19.09 26.74 -15.84
C SER A 283 -20.09 27.27 -14.83
N VAL A 284 -20.21 28.59 -14.85
CA VAL A 284 -21.11 29.41 -14.04
C VAL A 284 -22.48 29.34 -14.69
N THR A 285 -23.50 28.91 -13.95
CA THR A 285 -24.88 29.40 -14.16
C THR A 285 -25.54 29.56 -12.80
N THR A 286 -25.91 30.80 -12.54
CA THR A 286 -26.61 31.33 -11.38
C THR A 286 -28.02 30.75 -11.28
N LYS A 287 -28.42 30.17 -10.14
CA LYS A 287 -29.72 30.45 -9.49
C LYS A 287 -29.63 30.26 -7.97
N SER A 288 -30.07 31.31 -7.29
CA SER A 288 -30.34 31.45 -5.86
C SER A 288 -31.45 30.51 -5.40
N THR A 289 -31.29 29.89 -4.22
CA THR A 289 -32.28 29.91 -3.13
C THR A 289 -31.70 29.29 -1.84
N ARG A 290 -31.62 30.13 -0.80
CA ARG A 290 -32.18 29.93 0.56
C ARG A 290 -31.70 28.73 1.42
N SER A 291 -30.88 29.08 2.44
CA SER A 291 -31.02 28.73 3.87
C SER A 291 -31.35 27.28 4.27
N SER A 292 -30.48 26.64 5.08
CA SER A 292 -30.66 26.60 6.54
C SER A 292 -29.42 26.03 7.24
N ARG A 293 -29.10 26.61 8.40
CA ARG A 293 -28.11 26.10 9.36
C ARG A 293 -28.69 24.90 10.08
N LYS A 294 -27.92 23.82 10.24
CA LYS A 294 -28.05 22.98 11.44
C LYS A 294 -26.72 22.35 11.83
N SER A 295 -26.24 22.81 12.97
CA SER A 295 -25.17 22.25 13.78
C SER A 295 -25.50 20.82 14.21
N GLY A 296 -24.57 19.89 13.99
CA GLY A 296 -24.62 18.53 14.50
C GLY A 296 -23.24 18.09 14.94
N ARG A 297 -22.92 18.39 16.21
CA ARG A 297 -21.75 17.87 16.94
C ARG A 297 -22.00 16.40 17.22
N MET A 298 -21.26 15.50 16.56
CA MET A 298 -21.30 14.06 16.83
C MET A 298 -19.96 13.62 17.41
N GLU A 299 -19.95 13.39 18.73
CA GLU A 299 -18.88 12.67 19.43
C GLU A 299 -18.88 11.22 18.96
N GLN A 300 -17.77 10.76 18.39
CA GLN A 300 -17.51 9.35 18.16
C GLN A 300 -16.41 8.88 19.11
N LYS A 301 -16.84 8.14 20.12
CA LYS A 301 -16.01 7.27 20.95
C LYS A 301 -15.56 6.09 20.08
N TYR A 302 -14.26 5.91 19.89
CA TYR A 302 -13.70 4.68 19.35
C TYR A 302 -12.98 3.93 20.46
N SER A 303 -13.54 2.75 20.73
CA SER A 303 -13.00 1.68 21.56
C SER A 303 -11.74 1.09 20.94
N LEU A 304 -10.73 0.91 21.80
CA LEU A 304 -9.54 0.10 21.54
C LEU A 304 -9.95 -1.38 21.47
N GLU A 305 -9.90 -1.99 20.30
CA GLU A 305 -9.73 -3.43 20.17
C GLU A 305 -8.53 -3.74 19.28
N GLY A 306 -7.60 -4.50 19.86
CA GLY A 306 -6.36 -4.91 19.25
C GLY A 306 -6.59 -5.95 18.16
N SER A 307 -6.16 -5.63 16.95
CA SER A 307 -6.05 -6.57 15.84
C SER A 307 -4.57 -6.84 15.55
N THR A 308 -4.04 -7.92 16.11
CA THR A 308 -2.75 -8.50 15.70
C THR A 308 -2.87 -9.04 14.28
N ARG A 309 -2.27 -8.35 13.31
CA ARG A 309 -2.06 -8.88 11.95
C ARG A 309 -0.60 -9.24 11.74
N SER A 310 -0.43 -10.50 11.36
CA SER A 310 0.80 -11.18 10.98
C SER A 310 1.53 -10.47 9.84
N CYS A 311 2.84 -10.36 9.99
CA CYS A 311 3.82 -9.94 9.00
C CYS A 311 3.79 -10.84 7.77
N ALA A 312 3.35 -10.30 6.63
CA ALA A 312 3.57 -10.89 5.31
C ALA A 312 4.92 -10.43 4.77
N ALA A 313 5.77 -11.39 4.40
CA ALA A 313 7.10 -11.21 3.88
C ALA A 313 7.12 -10.34 2.61
N ALA A 314 7.93 -9.28 2.63
CA ALA A 314 8.21 -8.46 1.46
C ALA A 314 9.06 -9.27 0.45
N LYS A 315 8.58 -9.38 -0.78
CA LYS A 315 9.36 -9.88 -1.92
C LYS A 315 10.51 -8.90 -2.19
N VAL A 316 11.73 -9.38 -2.01
CA VAL A 316 12.98 -8.71 -2.40
C VAL A 316 12.98 -8.58 -3.93
N ILE A 317 13.03 -7.34 -4.42
CA ILE A 317 13.24 -7.04 -5.84
C ILE A 317 14.74 -7.20 -6.13
N PRO A 318 15.17 -8.01 -7.11
CA PRO A 318 16.57 -8.15 -7.44
C PRO A 318 17.11 -6.86 -8.05
N VAL A 319 18.18 -6.34 -7.46
CA VAL A 319 18.93 -5.17 -7.94
C VAL A 319 19.71 -5.59 -9.20
N PRO A 320 19.65 -4.84 -10.31
CA PRO A 320 20.45 -5.15 -11.50
C PRO A 320 21.96 -4.97 -11.22
N PRO A 321 22.82 -5.80 -11.83
CA PRO A 321 24.26 -5.69 -11.64
C PRO A 321 24.79 -4.39 -12.24
N LEU A 322 25.62 -3.68 -11.46
CA LEU A 322 26.34 -2.50 -11.90
C LEU A 322 27.36 -2.86 -13.00
N PRO A 323 27.59 -1.98 -14.00
CA PRO A 323 28.61 -2.19 -15.01
C PRO A 323 30.00 -2.25 -14.37
N ARG A 324 30.78 -3.26 -14.76
CA ARG A 324 32.18 -3.42 -14.34
C ARG A 324 32.99 -2.25 -14.90
N LEU A 325 33.61 -1.48 -14.02
CA LEU A 325 34.66 -0.54 -14.39
C LEU A 325 35.91 -1.34 -14.76
N ASP A 326 36.25 -1.35 -16.05
CA ASP A 326 37.50 -1.88 -16.54
C ASP A 326 38.66 -1.12 -15.89
N ARG A 327 39.42 -1.84 -15.04
CA ARG A 327 40.70 -1.36 -14.54
C ARG A 327 41.70 -1.48 -15.67
N GLY A 328 42.18 -0.34 -16.16
CA GLY A 328 43.30 -0.27 -17.10
C GLY A 328 44.57 -0.94 -16.56
N PRO A 329 45.50 -1.33 -17.45
CA PRO A 329 46.67 -2.10 -17.09
C PRO A 329 47.61 -1.31 -16.15
N PRO A 330 48.32 -1.98 -15.23
CA PRO A 330 49.30 -1.34 -14.38
C PRO A 330 50.48 -0.83 -15.23
N ALA A 331 50.86 0.42 -15.00
CA ALA A 331 52.08 0.99 -15.55
C ALA A 331 53.29 0.19 -15.07
N ALA A 332 54.11 -0.26 -16.03
CA ALA A 332 55.39 -0.90 -15.77
C ALA A 332 56.38 0.12 -15.19
N LEU A 333 57.03 -0.27 -14.09
CA LEU A 333 58.27 0.33 -13.60
C LEU A 333 59.42 -0.63 -13.91
#